data_AF-A0A1X7TNS2-F1
#
_entry.id   AF-A0A1X7TNS2-F1
#
_cell.length_a   1.000
_cell.length_b   1.000
_cell.length_c   1.000
_cell.angle_alpha   90.00
_cell.angle_beta   90.00
_cell.angle_gamma   90.00
#
_symmetry.space_group_name_H-M   'P 1'
#
loop_
_entity.id
_entity.type
_entity.pdbx_description
1 polymer ?
#
loop_
_entity_poly.entity_id
_entity_poly.type
_entity_poly.pdbx_seq_one_letter_code
_entity_poly.pdbx_strand_id
1 'polypeptide(L)'
;DSDSNCSEEEKKQIKTSLFYEQVLPAVTNMLQSHTTIRLLRIKCEDVDDESSQPNWIELVQHLYEIIFIHSSLEYIGINAGYPTNSFMKDTLKDQKKTLIDRHKKEQPHKPLPIVKV
;
A
#
# COMPACT_ATOMS: atom_id res chain seq x y z
N ASP A 1 35.42 6.33 -15.81
CA ASP A 1 34.41 5.89 -14.84
C ASP A 1 33.64 7.10 -14.35
N SER A 2 32.49 7.34 -14.96
CA SER A 2 31.62 8.46 -14.58
C SER A 2 30.82 8.03 -13.37
N ASP A 3 31.38 8.27 -12.17
CA ASP A 3 30.59 8.28 -10.94
C ASP A 3 29.55 9.40 -11.09
N SER A 4 28.37 9.01 -11.59
CA SER A 4 27.19 9.85 -11.62
C SER A 4 26.89 10.22 -10.16
N ASN A 5 27.14 11.47 -9.80
CA ASN A 5 26.63 12.06 -8.58
C ASN A 5 25.11 12.16 -8.69
N CYS A 6 24.42 11.03 -8.51
CA CYS A 6 22.97 10.98 -8.43
C CYS A 6 22.55 11.75 -7.17
N SER A 7 21.72 12.78 -7.36
CA SER A 7 21.27 13.64 -6.26
C SER A 7 20.39 12.86 -5.27
N GLU A 8 20.21 13.38 -4.07
CA GLU A 8 19.31 12.73 -3.10
C GLU A 8 17.87 12.74 -3.59
N GLU A 9 17.47 13.78 -4.33
CA GLU A 9 16.16 13.94 -4.95
C GLU A 9 15.92 12.87 -6.03
N GLU A 10 16.89 12.64 -6.92
CA GLU A 10 16.79 11.59 -7.94
C GLU A 10 16.66 10.20 -7.30
N LYS A 11 17.41 9.93 -6.22
CA LYS A 11 17.29 8.67 -5.47
C LYS A 11 15.91 8.50 -4.84
N LYS A 12 15.33 9.58 -4.31
CA LYS A 12 13.96 9.57 -3.74
C LYS A 12 12.92 9.31 -4.82
N GLN A 13 13.01 9.99 -5.97
CA GLN A 13 12.09 9.77 -7.09
C GLN A 13 12.13 8.31 -7.59
N ILE A 14 13.33 7.74 -7.76
CA ILE A 14 13.49 6.32 -8.14
C ILE A 14 12.85 5.40 -7.09
N LYS A 15 13.10 5.64 -5.79
CA LYS A 15 12.47 4.87 -4.71
C LYS A 15 10.94 4.98 -4.73
N THR A 16 10.41 6.17 -5.01
CA THR A 16 8.96 6.41 -5.10
C THR A 16 8.33 5.64 -6.24
N SER A 17 8.87 5.73 -7.46
CA SER A 17 8.37 4.93 -8.58
C SER A 17 8.48 3.43 -8.30
N LEU A 18 9.60 2.95 -7.72
CA LEU A 18 9.74 1.55 -7.35
C LEU A 18 8.68 1.09 -6.34
N PHE A 19 8.37 1.92 -5.34
CA PHE A 19 7.36 1.59 -4.34
C PHE A 19 5.98 1.43 -4.96
N TYR A 20 5.51 2.45 -5.69
CA TYR A 20 4.15 2.42 -6.25
C TYR A 20 4.03 1.45 -7.42
N GLU A 21 4.95 1.45 -8.37
CA GLU A 21 4.79 0.73 -9.63
C GLU A 21 5.27 -0.72 -9.58
N GLN A 22 6.09 -1.08 -8.59
CA GLN A 22 6.60 -2.45 -8.47
C GLN A 22 6.18 -3.10 -7.15
N VAL A 23 6.50 -2.47 -6.01
CA VAL A 23 6.26 -3.09 -4.70
C VAL A 23 4.77 -3.26 -4.45
N LEU A 24 3.93 -2.23 -4.67
CA LEU A 24 2.49 -2.36 -4.45
C LEU A 24 1.85 -3.43 -5.35
N PRO A 25 2.04 -3.44 -6.68
CA PRO A 25 1.54 -4.52 -7.53
C PRO A 25 2.01 -5.91 -7.12
N ALA A 26 3.29 -6.07 -6.77
CA ALA A 26 3.83 -7.35 -6.34
C ALA A 26 3.16 -7.84 -5.06
N VAL A 27 2.96 -6.95 -4.08
CA VAL A 27 2.25 -7.28 -2.83
C VAL A 27 0.79 -7.61 -3.10
N THR A 28 0.12 -6.85 -3.96
CA THR A 28 -1.28 -7.12 -4.34
C THR A 28 -1.42 -8.49 -4.98
N ASN A 29 -0.56 -8.83 -5.95
CA ASN A 29 -0.53 -10.13 -6.60
C ASN A 29 -0.23 -11.27 -5.60
N MET A 30 0.68 -11.03 -4.67
CA MET A 30 0.99 -11.97 -3.60
C MET A 30 -0.23 -12.22 -2.71
N LEU A 31 -0.93 -11.16 -2.27
CA LEU A 31 -2.14 -11.29 -1.45
C LEU A 31 -3.28 -11.98 -2.23
N GLN A 32 -3.43 -11.70 -3.52
CA GLN A 32 -4.45 -12.38 -4.33
C GLN A 32 -4.17 -13.88 -4.53
N SER A 33 -2.90 -14.26 -4.69
CA SER A 33 -2.49 -15.65 -4.92
C SER A 33 -2.34 -16.48 -3.65
N HIS A 34 -2.05 -15.86 -2.52
CA HIS A 34 -1.76 -16.55 -1.26
C HIS A 34 -2.82 -16.29 -0.19
N THR A 35 -3.77 -17.21 -0.05
CA THR A 35 -4.87 -17.07 0.90
C THR A 35 -4.47 -17.23 2.38
N THR A 36 -3.26 -17.68 2.70
CA THR A 36 -2.85 -18.05 4.07
C THR A 36 -2.08 -16.96 4.82
N ILE A 37 -1.72 -15.85 4.15
CA ILE A 37 -0.95 -14.77 4.78
C ILE A 37 -1.83 -14.10 5.84
N ARG A 38 -1.37 -14.13 7.10
CA ARG A 38 -2.05 -13.52 8.25
C ARG A 38 -1.46 -12.17 8.65
N LEU A 39 -0.14 -12.04 8.55
CA LEU A 39 0.59 -10.83 8.95
C LEU A 39 1.53 -10.41 7.82
N LEU A 40 1.49 -9.14 7.44
CA LEU A 40 2.40 -8.57 6.46
C LEU A 40 2.95 -7.23 6.95
N ARG A 41 4.24 -6.98 6.68
CA ARG A 41 4.86 -5.67 6.91
C ARG A 41 5.63 -5.24 5.68
N ILE A 42 5.30 -4.05 5.18
CA ILE A 42 5.98 -3.37 4.09
C ILE A 42 6.77 -2.22 4.71
N LYS A 43 8.08 -2.16 4.44
CA LYS A 43 8.95 -1.09 4.89
C LYS A 43 9.72 -0.53 3.69
N CYS A 44 9.55 0.75 3.44
CA CYS A 44 10.33 1.55 2.50
C CYS A 44 10.77 2.84 3.23
N GLU A 45 11.98 3.32 2.97
CA GLU A 45 12.52 4.51 3.63
C GLU A 45 12.74 5.61 2.59
N ASP A 46 12.33 6.83 2.93
CA ASP A 46 12.49 8.05 2.12
C ASP A 46 11.73 7.99 0.79
N VAL A 47 10.48 7.49 0.82
CA VAL A 47 9.56 7.66 -0.31
C VAL A 47 8.98 9.07 -0.24
N ASP A 48 9.11 9.82 -1.34
CA ASP A 48 8.59 11.18 -1.45
C ASP A 48 7.13 11.20 -1.94
N ASP A 49 6.42 12.30 -1.66
CA ASP A 49 5.09 12.64 -2.20
C ASP A 49 5.25 13.83 -3.14
N GLU A 50 5.95 13.61 -4.24
CA GLU A 50 5.89 14.54 -5.36
C GLU A 50 4.63 14.23 -6.17
N SER A 51 3.49 14.69 -5.65
CA SER A 51 2.22 14.85 -6.36
C SER A 51 1.57 13.56 -6.87
N SER A 52 0.97 12.78 -5.97
CA SER A 52 -0.31 12.06 -6.16
C SER A 52 -0.69 11.74 -7.62
N GLN A 53 0.17 11.02 -8.35
CA GLN A 53 -0.13 10.71 -9.73
C GLN A 53 -1.42 9.86 -9.75
N PRO A 54 -2.37 10.10 -10.66
CA PRO A 54 -3.67 9.42 -10.62
C PRO A 54 -3.56 7.88 -10.59
N ASN A 55 -2.56 7.33 -11.29
CA ASN A 55 -2.22 5.91 -11.26
C ASN A 55 -1.84 5.40 -9.86
N TRP A 56 -1.14 6.18 -9.03
CA TRP A 56 -0.75 5.77 -7.68
C TRP A 56 -1.95 5.72 -6.74
N ILE A 57 -2.91 6.63 -6.91
CA ILE A 57 -4.18 6.59 -6.16
C ILE A 57 -4.91 5.28 -6.45
N GLU A 58 -5.05 4.91 -7.73
CA GLU A 58 -5.70 3.67 -8.14
C GLU A 58 -4.98 2.43 -7.58
N LEU A 59 -3.64 2.43 -7.59
CA LEU A 59 -2.84 1.33 -7.02
C LEU A 59 -3.05 1.18 -5.51
N VAL A 60 -3.08 2.29 -4.76
CA VAL A 60 -3.33 2.27 -3.31
C VAL A 60 -4.77 1.86 -3.00
N GLN A 61 -5.76 2.34 -3.77
CA GLN A 61 -7.15 1.90 -3.66
C GLN A 61 -7.28 0.41 -3.89
N HIS A 62 -6.70 -0.11 -4.98
CA HIS A 62 -6.75 -1.52 -5.31
C HIS A 62 -6.09 -2.40 -4.23
N LEU A 63 -4.94 -1.96 -3.70
CA LEU A 63 -4.30 -2.62 -2.58
C LEU A 63 -5.25 -2.75 -1.38
N TYR A 64 -5.94 -1.66 -0.99
CA TYR A 64 -6.86 -1.69 0.13
C TYR A 64 -8.09 -2.57 -0.12
N GLU A 65 -8.62 -2.61 -1.34
CA GLU A 65 -9.68 -3.55 -1.69
C GLU A 65 -9.24 -4.99 -1.41
N ILE A 66 -8.05 -5.38 -1.88
CA ILE A 66 -7.51 -6.72 -1.67
C ILE A 66 -7.26 -7.00 -0.19
N ILE A 67 -6.69 -6.05 0.56
CA ILE A 67 -6.47 -6.19 2.02
C ILE A 67 -7.78 -6.50 2.74
N PHE A 68 -8.84 -5.72 2.46
CA PHE A 68 -10.11 -5.84 3.17
C PHE A 68 -10.89 -7.11 2.80
N ILE A 69 -10.68 -7.69 1.63
CA ILE A 69 -11.32 -8.96 1.24
C ILE A 69 -10.39 -10.17 1.39
N HIS A 70 -9.16 -10.00 1.88
CA HIS A 70 -8.23 -11.12 2.01
C HIS A 70 -8.69 -12.09 3.11
N SER A 71 -8.88 -13.36 2.75
CA SER A 71 -9.55 -14.36 3.60
C SER A 71 -8.81 -14.68 4.90
N SER A 72 -7.47 -14.58 4.94
CA SER A 72 -6.70 -14.84 6.18
C SER A 72 -5.95 -13.64 6.74
N LEU A 73 -5.94 -12.47 6.07
CA LEU A 73 -5.12 -11.35 6.54
C LEU A 73 -5.75 -10.77 7.81
N GLU A 74 -4.93 -10.57 8.83
CA GLU A 74 -5.33 -10.02 10.14
C GLU A 74 -4.63 -8.69 10.40
N TYR A 75 -3.40 -8.54 9.93
CA TYR A 75 -2.62 -7.33 10.11
C TYR A 75 -1.77 -7.00 8.89
N ILE A 76 -1.75 -5.73 8.53
CA ILE A 76 -0.78 -5.18 7.61
C ILE A 76 -0.20 -3.86 8.14
N GLY A 77 1.12 -3.79 8.19
CA GLY A 77 1.86 -2.56 8.51
C GLY A 77 2.56 -2.02 7.27
N ILE A 78 2.33 -0.77 6.91
CA ILE A 78 2.98 -0.09 5.79
C ILE A 78 3.74 1.10 6.35
N ASN A 79 5.05 1.14 6.14
CA ASN A 79 5.86 2.27 6.53
C ASN A 79 6.74 2.67 5.36
N ALA A 80 6.35 3.70 4.62
CA ALA A 80 7.07 4.25 3.47
C ALA A 80 7.79 5.58 3.81
N GLY A 81 7.60 6.11 5.01
CA GLY A 81 8.13 7.41 5.43
C GLY A 81 7.11 8.54 5.26
N TYR A 82 7.47 9.72 5.76
CA TYR A 82 6.74 10.95 5.47
C TYR A 82 7.33 11.57 4.20
N PRO A 83 6.50 12.07 3.26
CA PRO A 83 5.04 12.25 3.30
C PRO A 83 4.15 11.07 2.85
N THR A 84 4.69 10.01 2.24
CA THR A 84 3.89 8.90 1.66
C THR A 84 2.90 8.25 2.63
N ASN A 85 3.25 8.08 3.90
CA ASN A 85 2.31 7.53 4.88
C ASN A 85 1.06 8.41 5.07
N SER A 86 1.15 9.73 4.82
CA SER A 86 -0.01 10.62 4.86
C SER A 86 -0.95 10.35 3.68
N PHE A 87 -0.40 10.32 2.45
CA PHE A 87 -1.16 10.01 1.24
C PHE A 87 -1.93 8.69 1.34
N MET A 88 -1.28 7.64 1.85
CA MET A 88 -1.92 6.33 2.04
C MET A 88 -3.02 6.37 3.11
N LYS A 89 -2.89 7.19 4.16
CA LYS A 89 -3.92 7.39 5.19
C LYS A 89 -5.13 8.12 4.65
N ASP A 90 -4.91 9.18 3.89
CA ASP A 90 -5.98 9.98 3.29
C ASP A 90 -6.76 9.14 2.28
N THR A 91 -6.05 8.42 1.40
CA THR A 91 -6.67 7.47 0.46
C THR A 91 -7.48 6.38 1.16
N LEU A 92 -7.01 5.86 2.31
CA LEU A 92 -7.78 4.90 3.10
C LEU A 92 -9.04 5.55 3.69
N LYS A 93 -8.92 6.77 4.21
CA LYS A 93 -10.00 7.50 4.86
C LYS A 93 -11.17 7.73 3.91
N ASP A 94 -10.90 8.10 2.66
CA ASP A 94 -11.92 8.44 1.66
C ASP A 94 -12.80 7.23 1.29
N GLN A 95 -12.22 6.03 1.24
CA GLN A 95 -12.93 4.80 0.84
C GLN A 95 -13.26 3.87 2.00
N LYS A 96 -12.87 4.20 3.24
CA LYS A 96 -12.94 3.31 4.42
C LYS A 96 -14.32 2.68 4.61
N LYS A 97 -15.38 3.47 4.45
CA LYS A 97 -16.76 3.00 4.62
C LYS A 97 -17.08 1.90 3.61
N THR A 98 -16.80 2.14 2.33
CA THR A 98 -17.05 1.19 1.24
C THR A 98 -16.28 -0.12 1.45
N LEU A 99 -15.01 -0.04 1.88
CA LEU A 99 -14.20 -1.21 2.17
C LEU A 99 -14.77 -2.06 3.32
N ILE A 100 -15.24 -1.41 4.39
CA ILE A 100 -15.86 -2.08 5.54
C ILE A 100 -17.18 -2.75 5.12
N ASP A 101 -18.02 -2.05 4.36
CA ASP A 101 -19.31 -2.58 3.91
C ASP A 101 -19.09 -3.80 2.99
N ARG A 102 -18.10 -3.74 2.10
CA ARG A 102 -17.69 -4.86 1.26
C ARG A 102 -17.17 -6.05 2.08
N HIS A 103 -16.28 -5.81 3.04
CA HIS A 103 -15.77 -6.85 3.93
C HIS A 103 -16.90 -7.57 4.69
N LYS A 104 -17.84 -6.82 5.27
CA LYS A 104 -18.99 -7.41 5.99
C LYS A 104 -19.89 -8.24 5.08
N LYS A 105 -20.04 -7.84 3.81
CA LYS A 105 -20.82 -8.58 2.83
C LYS A 105 -20.14 -9.88 2.39
N GLU A 106 -18.83 -9.82 2.12
CA GLU A 106 -18.07 -10.96 1.61
C GLU A 106 -17.63 -11.92 2.72
N GLN A 107 -17.38 -11.42 3.93
CA GLN A 107 -16.82 -12.17 5.07
C GLN A 107 -17.50 -11.76 6.40
N PRO A 108 -18.81 -12.00 6.57
CA PRO A 108 -19.61 -11.48 7.69
C PRO A 108 -19.14 -11.91 9.08
N HIS A 109 -18.45 -13.05 9.19
CA HIS A 109 -18.00 -13.61 10.45
C HIS A 109 -16.54 -13.27 10.79
N LYS A 110 -15.83 -12.60 9.87
CA LYS A 110 -14.41 -12.30 10.05
C LYS A 110 -14.25 -10.89 10.66
N PRO A 111 -13.29 -10.69 11.57
CA PRO A 111 -12.90 -9.34 11.96
C PRO A 111 -12.22 -8.59 10.81
N LEU A 112 -12.37 -7.27 10.81
CA LEU A 112 -11.65 -6.39 9.89
C LEU A 112 -10.13 -6.54 10.09
N PRO A 113 -9.33 -6.54 9.01
CA PRO A 113 -7.88 -6.50 9.14
C PRO A 113 -7.43 -5.19 9.79
N ILE A 114 -6.41 -5.27 10.63
CA ILE A 114 -5.76 -4.10 11.22
C ILE A 114 -4.79 -3.53 10.19
N VAL A 115 -5.03 -2.29 9.79
CA VAL A 115 -4.19 -1.56 8.82
C VAL A 115 -3.45 -0.46 9.57
N LYS A 116 -2.11 -0.57 9.65
CA LYS A 116 -1.25 0.43 10.28
C LYS A 116 -0.37 1.08 9.22
N VAL A 117 -0.53 2.39 9.04
CA VAL A 117 0.26 3.24 8.14
C VAL A 117 0.90 4.38 8.94
#